data_AF-A0A5N7ZA15-F1
#
_entry.id   AF-A0A5N7ZA15-F1
#
_cell.length_a   1.000
_cell.length_b   1.000
_cell.length_c   1.000
_cell.angle_alpha   90.00
_cell.angle_beta   90.00
_cell.angle_gamma   90.00
#
_symmetry.space_group_name_H-M   'P 1'
#
loop_
_entity.id
_entity.type
_entity.pdbx_description
1 polymer ?
#
loop_
_entity_poly.entity_id
_entity_poly.type
_entity_poly.pdbx_seq_one_letter_code
_entity_poly.pdbx_strand_id
1 'polypeptide(L)'
;MKINNQTTIGEIVAHDFRTAALFSKYKIDFCCKGDRTLEAVCTKKNISQKELIDALETLLKNSKSYVTDYGHWPLDLLIEYIENTHHHYVEEKTPVLLQFLDKLCKVHGEKHPELIEINALFSESAGELAMHMKKEELVLFPFIRQMVKVKQEGSEPIPSCLPIPVGCRSMLSKRSPSSYANVWLASR
;
A
#
# COMPACT_ATOMS: atom_id res chain seq x y z
N MET A 1 15.58 10.20 -9.86
CA MET A 1 15.81 10.92 -8.58
C MET A 1 17.27 10.82 -8.16
N LYS A 2 17.88 11.88 -7.62
CA LYS A 2 19.22 11.81 -7.00
C LYS A 2 19.05 11.51 -5.50
N ILE A 3 19.52 10.35 -5.04
CA ILE A 3 19.49 9.99 -3.63
C ILE A 3 20.59 10.78 -2.92
N ASN A 4 20.22 11.58 -1.92
CA ASN A 4 21.15 12.33 -1.09
C ASN A 4 20.84 12.15 0.40
N ASN A 5 21.72 12.65 1.25
CA ASN A 5 21.65 12.48 2.71
C ASN A 5 20.37 13.05 3.35
N GLN A 6 19.77 14.05 2.71
CA GLN A 6 18.57 14.75 3.17
C GLN A 6 17.28 14.12 2.66
N THR A 7 17.38 13.22 1.68
CA THR A 7 16.23 12.52 1.13
C THR A 7 15.60 11.66 2.21
N THR A 8 14.28 11.72 2.34
CA THR A 8 13.58 10.89 3.32
C THR A 8 13.43 9.46 2.82
N ILE A 9 13.44 8.50 3.73
CA ILE A 9 13.32 7.08 3.37
C ILE A 9 11.95 6.80 2.73
N GLY A 10 10.91 7.49 3.19
CA GLY A 10 9.57 7.41 2.64
C GLY A 10 9.51 7.87 1.18
N GLU A 11 10.20 8.95 0.82
CA GLU A 11 10.30 9.40 -0.58
C GLU A 11 11.05 8.39 -1.45
N ILE A 12 12.12 7.78 -0.94
CA ILE A 12 12.89 6.77 -1.68
C ILE A 12 12.02 5.55 -1.98
N VAL A 13 11.26 5.06 -0.99
CA VAL A 13 10.34 3.93 -1.16
C VAL A 13 9.15 4.29 -2.04
N ALA A 14 8.63 5.52 -1.92
CA ALA A 14 7.53 5.99 -2.77
C ALA A 14 7.96 6.11 -4.24
N HIS A 15 9.20 6.52 -4.51
CA HIS A 15 9.73 6.57 -5.86
C HIS A 15 10.05 5.17 -6.40
N ASP A 16 10.54 4.26 -5.57
CA ASP A 16 10.78 2.87 -5.97
C ASP A 16 10.56 1.91 -4.79
N PHE A 17 9.43 1.21 -4.84
CA PHE A 17 9.03 0.28 -3.79
C PHE A 17 10.02 -0.85 -3.57
N ARG A 18 10.87 -1.19 -4.55
CA ARG A 18 11.86 -2.26 -4.40
C ARG A 18 12.95 -1.90 -3.40
N THR A 19 13.16 -0.61 -3.17
CA THR A 19 14.06 -0.13 -2.11
C THR A 19 13.55 -0.50 -0.72
N ALA A 20 12.24 -0.77 -0.55
CA ALA A 20 11.66 -1.29 0.69
C ALA A 20 12.33 -2.60 1.13
N ALA A 21 12.55 -3.53 0.19
CA ALA A 21 13.21 -4.81 0.49
C ALA A 21 14.65 -4.60 0.97
N LEU A 22 15.35 -3.61 0.40
CA LEU A 22 16.68 -3.23 0.87
C LEU A 22 16.61 -2.64 2.28
N PHE A 23 15.70 -1.70 2.54
CA PHE A 23 15.53 -1.13 3.88
C PHE A 23 15.17 -2.18 4.92
N SER A 24 14.30 -3.13 4.60
CA SER A 24 13.99 -4.29 5.44
C SER A 24 15.23 -5.12 5.77
N LYS A 25 16.13 -5.36 4.79
CA LYS A 25 17.41 -6.06 5.01
C LYS A 25 18.30 -5.35 6.03
N TYR A 26 18.33 -4.01 6.00
CA TYR A 26 19.05 -3.18 6.98
C TYR A 26 18.22 -2.89 8.26
N LYS A 27 17.06 -3.55 8.40
CA LYS A 27 16.10 -3.38 9.51
C LYS A 27 15.59 -1.94 9.66
N ILE A 28 15.59 -1.17 8.58
CA ILE A 28 15.17 0.24 8.54
C ILE A 28 13.65 0.29 8.40
N ASP A 29 13.00 0.94 9.37
CA ASP A 29 11.55 1.07 9.45
C ASP A 29 11.07 2.24 8.59
N PHE A 30 10.76 1.96 7.32
CA PHE A 30 10.28 2.95 6.35
C PHE A 30 8.76 3.15 6.41
N CYS A 31 8.00 2.19 6.94
CA CYS A 31 6.55 2.21 6.98
C CYS A 31 6.02 3.18 8.06
N CYS A 32 6.59 3.14 9.27
CA CYS A 32 6.14 4.00 10.38
C CYS A 32 6.95 5.28 10.54
N LYS A 33 8.17 5.33 10.00
CA LYS A 33 9.17 6.40 10.22
C LYS A 33 9.82 6.85 8.91
N GLY A 34 9.03 6.87 7.84
CA GLY A 34 9.47 7.27 6.50
C GLY A 34 9.86 8.74 6.37
N ASP A 35 9.47 9.59 7.32
CA ASP A 35 9.83 11.02 7.41
C ASP A 35 11.30 11.27 7.79
N ARG A 36 12.03 10.22 8.20
CA ARG A 36 13.44 10.33 8.57
C ARG A 36 14.33 10.40 7.35
N THR A 37 15.35 11.25 7.43
CA THR A 37 16.40 11.32 6.42
C THR A 37 17.28 10.08 6.43
N LEU A 38 17.88 9.78 5.28
CA LEU A 38 18.82 8.68 5.12
C LEU A 38 19.99 8.79 6.12
N GLU A 39 20.51 10.00 6.32
CA GLU A 39 21.56 10.29 7.29
C GLU A 39 21.17 9.92 8.72
N ALA A 40 20.01 10.40 9.20
CA ALA A 40 19.57 10.17 10.56
C ALA A 40 19.41 8.67 10.89
N VAL A 41 19.00 7.88 9.90
CA VAL A 41 18.86 6.43 10.07
C VAL A 41 20.20 5.71 10.01
N CYS A 42 21.10 6.11 9.13
CA CYS A 42 22.46 5.56 9.07
C CYS A 42 23.23 5.83 10.38
N THR A 43 23.17 7.05 10.92
CA THR A 43 23.80 7.41 12.19
C THR A 43 23.22 6.59 13.34
N LYS A 44 21.88 6.46 13.41
CA LYS A 44 21.23 5.74 14.51
C LYS A 44 21.50 4.24 14.51
N LYS A 45 21.69 3.64 13.32
CA LYS A 45 21.92 2.19 13.17
C LYS A 45 23.39 1.83 12.97
N ASN A 46 24.28 2.81 12.99
CA ASN A 46 25.70 2.65 12.71
C ASN A 46 25.96 1.92 11.37
N ILE A 47 25.22 2.31 10.33
CA ILE A 47 25.35 1.77 8.98
C ILE A 47 26.18 2.74 8.15
N SER A 48 27.10 2.20 7.34
CA SER A 48 27.85 3.00 6.38
C SER A 48 26.90 3.62 5.35
N GLN A 49 26.76 4.95 5.40
CA GLN A 49 25.88 5.69 4.51
C GLN A 49 26.24 5.47 3.03
N LYS A 50 27.53 5.37 2.73
CA LYS A 50 28.04 5.12 1.39
C LYS A 50 27.59 3.76 0.85
N GLU A 51 27.70 2.71 1.67
CA GLU A 51 27.26 1.36 1.27
C GLU A 51 25.76 1.30 0.98
N LEU A 52 24.95 1.99 1.78
CA LEU A 52 23.51 2.04 1.58
C LEU A 52 23.14 2.79 0.30
N ILE A 53 23.79 3.92 0.01
CA ILE A 53 23.58 4.68 -1.23
C ILE A 53 24.00 3.84 -2.44
N ASP A 54 25.17 3.19 -2.40
CA ASP A 54 25.68 2.36 -3.50
C ASP A 54 24.75 1.16 -3.77
N ALA A 55 24.21 0.54 -2.71
CA ALA A 55 23.24 -0.55 -2.82
C ALA A 55 21.90 -0.08 -3.42
N LEU A 56 21.41 1.10 -3.03
CA LEU A 56 20.21 1.71 -3.60
C LEU A 56 20.41 2.05 -5.09
N GLU A 57 21.52 2.68 -5.45
CA GLU A 57 21.84 3.00 -6.84
C GLU A 57 21.97 1.75 -7.71
N THR A 58 22.55 0.67 -7.17
CA THR A 58 22.70 -0.60 -7.88
C THR A 58 21.34 -1.25 -8.16
N LEU A 59 20.42 -1.22 -7.19
CA LEU A 59 19.05 -1.69 -7.39
C LEU A 59 18.31 -0.88 -8.45
N LEU A 60 18.49 0.44 -8.45
CA LEU A 60 17.90 1.33 -9.45
C LEU A 60 18.46 1.08 -10.86
N LYS A 61 19.78 0.91 -11.01
CA LYS A 61 20.45 0.67 -12.29
C LYS A 61 20.15 -0.70 -12.91
N ASN A 62 19.98 -1.74 -12.09
CA ASN A 62 19.73 -3.11 -12.56
C ASN A 62 18.30 -3.33 -13.08
N SER A 63 17.47 -2.29 -13.10
CA SER A 63 16.07 -2.40 -13.47
C SER A 63 15.77 -2.02 -14.92
N LYS A 64 16.01 -2.96 -15.83
CA LYS A 64 15.30 -3.01 -17.13
C LYS A 64 13.96 -3.77 -17.04
N SER A 65 13.47 -4.03 -15.84
CA SER A 65 12.15 -4.61 -15.63
C SER A 65 11.14 -3.48 -15.47
N TYR A 66 10.11 -3.49 -16.31
CA TYR A 66 8.99 -2.55 -16.38
C TYR A 66 8.43 -2.21 -14.99
N VAL A 67 9.02 -1.23 -14.31
CA VAL A 67 8.33 -0.52 -13.24
C VAL A 67 7.45 0.47 -13.96
N THR A 68 6.21 0.04 -14.17
CA THR A 68 5.15 0.93 -14.61
C THR A 68 5.12 2.11 -13.64
N ASP A 69 5.39 3.32 -14.15
CA ASP A 69 5.45 4.54 -13.36
C ASP A 69 4.02 4.98 -12.99
N TYR A 70 3.47 4.34 -11.96
CA TYR A 70 2.12 4.63 -11.47
C TYR A 70 1.95 6.07 -10.99
N GLY A 71 3.05 6.76 -10.65
CA GLY A 71 3.03 8.16 -10.22
C GLY A 71 2.60 9.12 -11.33
N HIS A 72 2.77 8.73 -12.59
CA HIS A 72 2.36 9.51 -13.76
C HIS A 72 1.07 9.01 -14.39
N TRP A 73 0.41 8.00 -13.80
CA TRP A 73 -0.84 7.48 -14.33
C TRP A 73 -1.99 8.47 -14.08
N PRO A 74 -2.89 8.66 -15.06
CA PRO A 74 -4.17 9.27 -14.80
C PRO A 74 -4.89 8.54 -13.66
N LEU A 75 -5.47 9.29 -12.71
CA LEU A 75 -6.07 8.72 -11.51
C LEU A 75 -7.25 7.80 -11.83
N ASP A 76 -8.01 8.11 -12.88
CA ASP A 76 -9.07 7.28 -13.45
C ASP A 76 -8.53 5.92 -13.92
N LEU A 77 -7.42 5.91 -14.65
CA LEU A 77 -6.77 4.67 -15.09
C LEU A 77 -6.20 3.87 -13.91
N LEU A 78 -5.61 4.56 -12.93
CA LEU A 78 -5.08 3.91 -11.72
C LEU A 78 -6.18 3.23 -10.91
N ILE A 79 -7.33 3.89 -10.74
CA ILE A 79 -8.50 3.32 -10.08
C ILE A 79 -8.98 2.07 -10.82
N GLU A 80 -9.16 2.15 -12.13
CA GLU A 80 -9.61 1.02 -12.95
C GLU A 80 -8.64 -0.17 -12.85
N TYR A 81 -7.33 0.10 -12.84
CA TYR A 81 -6.32 -0.93 -12.65
C TYR A 81 -6.42 -1.61 -11.28
N ILE A 82 -6.62 -0.83 -10.20
CA ILE A 82 -6.79 -1.37 -8.84
C ILE A 82 -8.04 -2.26 -8.77
N GLU A 83 -9.17 -1.81 -9.30
CA GLU A 83 -10.42 -2.58 -9.29
C GLU A 83 -10.24 -3.91 -10.06
N ASN A 84 -9.75 -3.85 -11.29
CA ASN A 84 -9.71 -5.00 -12.20
C ASN A 84 -8.57 -5.99 -11.89
N THR A 85 -7.47 -5.52 -11.31
CA THR A 85 -6.32 -6.38 -11.01
C THR A 85 -6.33 -6.85 -9.57
N HIS A 86 -6.56 -5.93 -8.65
CA HIS A 86 -6.31 -6.19 -7.24
C HIS A 86 -7.59 -6.58 -6.49
N HIS A 87 -8.66 -5.81 -6.61
CA HIS A 87 -9.92 -6.12 -5.92
C HIS A 87 -10.52 -7.41 -6.47
N HIS A 88 -10.56 -7.54 -7.81
CA HIS A 88 -11.03 -8.76 -8.45
C HIS A 88 -10.26 -10.01 -8.00
N TYR A 89 -8.93 -9.93 -7.92
CA TYR A 89 -8.10 -11.04 -7.45
C TYR A 89 -8.44 -11.43 -5.99
N VAL A 90 -8.57 -10.45 -5.10
CA VAL A 90 -8.89 -10.74 -3.69
C VAL A 90 -10.30 -11.33 -3.57
N GLU A 91 -11.28 -10.79 -4.29
CA GLU A 91 -12.66 -11.28 -4.29
C GLU A 91 -12.76 -12.72 -4.84
N GLU A 92 -11.97 -13.05 -5.87
CA GLU A 92 -11.94 -14.40 -6.45
C GLU A 92 -11.22 -15.42 -5.56
N LYS A 93 -10.05 -15.05 -4.99
CA LYS A 93 -9.19 -16.01 -4.28
C LYS A 93 -9.57 -16.22 -2.83
N THR A 94 -10.12 -15.22 -2.16
CA THR A 94 -10.44 -15.30 -0.72
C THR A 94 -11.40 -16.45 -0.39
N PRO A 95 -12.52 -16.66 -1.11
CA PRO A 95 -13.42 -17.79 -0.83
C PRO A 95 -12.75 -19.15 -1.02
N VAL A 96 -11.86 -19.28 -2.01
CA VAL A 96 -11.11 -20.51 -2.27
C VAL A 96 -10.14 -20.82 -1.12
N LEU A 97 -9.43 -19.80 -0.62
CA LEU A 97 -8.52 -19.95 0.51
C LEU A 97 -9.27 -20.33 1.79
N LEU A 98 -10.42 -19.71 2.07
CA LEU A 98 -11.27 -20.06 3.21
C LEU A 98 -11.72 -21.53 3.15
N GLN A 99 -12.15 -22.01 1.96
CA GLN A 99 -12.51 -23.42 1.79
C GLN A 99 -11.35 -24.38 2.07
N PHE A 100 -10.13 -24.02 1.68
CA PHE A 100 -8.95 -24.83 1.98
C PHE A 100 -8.58 -24.81 3.46
N LEU A 101 -8.66 -23.65 4.11
CA LEU A 101 -8.44 -23.54 5.56
C LEU A 101 -9.47 -24.34 6.35
N ASP A 102 -10.74 -24.30 5.96
CA ASP A 102 -11.79 -25.12 6.58
C ASP A 102 -11.51 -26.61 6.43
N LYS A 103 -11.05 -27.05 5.24
CA LYS A 103 -10.66 -28.44 5.01
C LYS A 103 -9.48 -28.86 5.88
N LEU A 104 -8.47 -28.01 6.01
CA LEU A 104 -7.32 -28.27 6.87
C LEU A 104 -7.72 -28.36 8.34
N CYS A 105 -8.57 -27.44 8.83
CA CYS A 105 -9.10 -27.49 10.19
C CYS A 105 -9.88 -28.78 10.45
N LYS A 106 -10.69 -29.24 9.49
CA LYS A 106 -11.46 -30.48 9.62
C LYS A 106 -10.58 -31.74 9.71
N VAL A 107 -9.50 -31.81 8.94
CA VAL A 107 -8.64 -33.01 8.87
C VAL A 107 -7.56 -33.01 9.95
N HIS A 108 -7.05 -31.84 10.31
CA HIS A 108 -5.86 -31.70 11.15
C HIS A 108 -6.08 -30.90 12.44
N GLY A 109 -7.23 -30.25 12.63
CA GLY A 109 -7.47 -29.32 13.74
C GLY A 109 -7.39 -29.93 15.14
N GLU A 110 -7.69 -31.22 15.30
CA GLU A 110 -7.53 -31.91 16.60
C GLU A 110 -6.06 -32.01 17.03
N LYS A 111 -5.15 -32.20 16.06
CA LYS A 111 -3.71 -32.32 16.31
C LYS A 111 -2.98 -30.98 16.24
N HIS A 112 -3.60 -30.01 15.57
CA HIS A 112 -3.04 -28.70 15.26
C HIS A 112 -4.07 -27.60 15.56
N PRO A 113 -4.30 -27.27 16.86
CA PRO A 113 -5.25 -26.23 17.26
C PRO A 113 -4.88 -24.84 16.72
N GLU A 114 -3.60 -24.59 16.40
CA GLU A 114 -3.13 -23.37 15.75
C GLU A 114 -3.83 -23.11 14.39
N LEU A 115 -4.30 -24.17 13.71
CA LEU A 115 -5.04 -24.02 12.45
C LEU A 115 -6.40 -23.35 12.66
N ILE A 116 -7.03 -23.58 13.80
CA ILE A 116 -8.32 -22.97 14.15
C ILE A 116 -8.12 -21.47 14.37
N GLU A 117 -7.05 -21.09 15.07
CA GLU A 117 -6.68 -19.70 15.29
C GLU A 117 -6.33 -19.00 13.96
N ILE A 118 -5.51 -19.62 13.11
CA ILE A 118 -5.18 -19.10 11.78
C ILE A 118 -6.45 -18.89 10.94
N ASN A 119 -7.37 -19.86 10.94
CA ASN A 119 -8.62 -19.75 10.19
C ASN A 119 -9.48 -18.58 10.70
N ALA A 120 -9.59 -18.42 12.01
CA ALA A 120 -10.32 -17.31 12.61
C ALA A 120 -9.72 -15.95 12.22
N LEU A 121 -8.40 -15.79 12.39
CA LEU A 121 -7.67 -14.56 12.05
C LEU A 121 -7.75 -14.24 10.56
N PHE A 122 -7.63 -15.26 9.70
CA PHE A 122 -7.74 -15.08 8.26
C PHE A 122 -9.16 -14.69 7.85
N SER A 123 -10.18 -15.32 8.43
CA SER A 123 -11.59 -14.99 8.18
C SER A 123 -11.94 -13.56 8.59
N GLU A 124 -11.48 -13.13 9.75
CA GLU A 124 -11.64 -11.75 10.22
C GLU A 124 -10.94 -10.76 9.28
N SER A 125 -9.66 -11.00 8.98
CA SER A 125 -8.88 -10.14 8.06
C SER A 125 -9.50 -10.06 6.66
N ALA A 126 -9.99 -11.18 6.15
CA ALA A 126 -10.69 -11.25 4.86
C ALA A 126 -11.98 -10.40 4.86
N GLY A 127 -12.75 -10.47 5.94
CA GLY A 127 -13.96 -9.66 6.12
C GLY A 127 -13.66 -8.16 6.19
N GLU A 128 -12.64 -7.77 6.95
CA GLU A 128 -12.21 -6.37 7.04
C GLU A 128 -11.73 -5.83 5.68
N LEU A 129 -10.93 -6.61 4.97
CA LEU A 129 -10.42 -6.25 3.64
C LEU A 129 -11.55 -6.12 2.62
N ALA A 130 -12.52 -7.05 2.63
CA ALA A 130 -13.69 -6.97 1.77
C ALA A 130 -14.51 -5.69 2.03
N MET A 131 -14.73 -5.35 3.31
CA MET A 131 -15.41 -4.10 3.67
C MET A 131 -14.62 -2.86 3.23
N HIS A 132 -13.29 -2.90 3.34
CA HIS A 132 -12.42 -1.81 2.92
C HIS A 132 -12.52 -1.57 1.41
N MET A 133 -12.35 -2.61 0.59
CA MET A 133 -12.45 -2.52 -0.87
C MET A 133 -13.82 -2.01 -1.32
N LYS A 134 -14.91 -2.45 -0.67
CA LYS A 134 -16.26 -1.93 -0.99
C LYS A 134 -16.44 -0.46 -0.63
N LYS A 135 -15.81 0.04 0.44
CA LYS A 135 -15.80 1.49 0.73
C LYS A 135 -15.04 2.25 -0.35
N GLU A 136 -13.94 1.69 -0.85
CA GLU A 136 -13.18 2.31 -1.93
C GLU A 136 -14.02 2.38 -3.22
N GLU A 137 -14.57 1.25 -3.67
CA GLU A 137 -15.39 1.14 -4.89
C GLU A 137 -16.67 1.99 -4.86
N LEU A 138 -17.37 2.03 -3.72
CA LEU A 138 -18.69 2.68 -3.63
C LEU A 138 -18.61 4.16 -3.24
N VAL A 139 -17.51 4.60 -2.63
CA VAL A 139 -17.40 5.95 -2.08
C VAL A 139 -16.16 6.67 -2.58
N LEU A 140 -14.96 6.14 -2.29
CA LEU A 140 -13.71 6.87 -2.52
C LEU A 140 -13.42 7.04 -4.01
N PHE A 141 -13.50 5.97 -4.78
CA PHE A 141 -13.20 5.96 -6.21
C PHE A 141 -14.18 6.81 -7.02
N PRO A 142 -15.51 6.74 -6.81
CA PRO A 142 -16.45 7.67 -7.44
C PRO A 142 -16.13 9.14 -7.11
N PHE A 143 -15.78 9.43 -5.86
CA PHE A 143 -15.41 10.78 -5.45
C PHE A 143 -14.15 11.28 -6.15
N ILE A 144 -13.10 10.46 -6.23
CA ILE A 144 -11.87 10.83 -6.96
C ILE A 144 -12.15 11.04 -8.45
N ARG A 145 -12.93 10.16 -9.10
CA ARG A 145 -13.33 10.31 -10.50
C ARG A 145 -14.07 11.63 -10.73
N GLN A 146 -14.96 12.02 -9.82
CA GLN A 146 -15.66 13.30 -9.88
C GLN A 146 -14.68 14.49 -9.75
N MET A 147 -13.71 14.43 -8.85
CA MET A 147 -12.68 15.47 -8.71
C MET A 147 -11.83 15.62 -9.98
N VAL A 148 -11.46 14.50 -10.60
CA VAL A 148 -10.70 14.49 -11.87
C VAL A 148 -11.52 15.16 -12.98
N LYS A 149 -12.81 14.83 -13.08
CA LYS A 149 -13.72 15.41 -14.07
C LYS A 149 -13.86 16.93 -13.92
N VAL A 150 -14.11 17.42 -12.69
CA VAL A 150 -14.21 18.86 -12.41
C VAL A 150 -12.93 19.59 -12.77
N LYS A 151 -11.76 19.00 -12.47
CA LYS A 151 -10.45 19.56 -12.82
C LYS A 151 -10.24 19.66 -14.34
N GLN A 152 -10.78 18.73 -15.12
CA GLN A 152 -10.66 18.73 -16.59
C GLN A 152 -11.64 19.71 -17.25
N GLU A 153 -12.84 19.86 -16.72
CA GLU A 153 -13.91 20.69 -17.30
C GLU A 153 -13.81 22.18 -16.92
N GLY A 154 -12.97 22.54 -15.95
CA GLY A 154 -12.80 23.94 -15.49
C GLY A 154 -14.01 24.49 -14.72
N SER A 155 -14.93 23.61 -14.31
CA SER A 155 -16.15 23.92 -13.57
C SER A 155 -15.87 24.30 -12.11
N GLU A 156 -16.72 25.14 -11.51
CA GLU A 156 -16.63 25.50 -10.09
C GLU A 156 -16.62 24.28 -9.15
N PRO A 157 -15.94 24.39 -7.98
CA PRO A 157 -15.71 23.26 -7.10
C PRO A 157 -17.02 22.65 -6.58
N ILE A 158 -16.97 21.33 -6.41
CA ILE A 158 -18.04 20.48 -5.87
C ILE A 158 -18.70 21.18 -4.67
N PRO A 159 -20.04 21.37 -4.66
CA PRO A 159 -20.71 21.96 -3.51
C PRO A 159 -20.39 21.15 -2.27
N SER A 160 -20.08 21.85 -1.18
CA SER A 160 -19.67 21.35 0.14
C SER A 160 -20.70 20.45 0.84
N CYS A 161 -21.74 20.01 0.14
CA CYS A 161 -22.94 19.37 0.68
C CYS A 161 -23.21 17.97 0.12
N LEU A 162 -22.30 17.35 -0.65
CA LEU A 162 -22.34 15.89 -0.71
C LEU A 162 -21.95 15.38 0.68
N PRO A 163 -22.79 14.55 1.34
CA PRO A 163 -22.43 14.00 2.63
C PRO A 163 -21.15 13.21 2.41
N ILE A 164 -20.00 13.76 2.82
CA ILE A 164 -18.77 13.00 2.99
C ILE A 164 -19.20 11.83 3.85
N PRO A 165 -19.22 10.58 3.34
CA PRO A 165 -19.67 9.48 4.16
C PRO A 165 -18.80 9.50 5.39
N VAL A 166 -19.41 9.42 6.58
CA VAL A 166 -18.75 9.70 7.86
C VAL A 166 -17.47 8.86 8.04
N GLY A 167 -17.34 7.75 7.31
CA GLY A 167 -16.13 6.93 7.19
C GLY A 167 -14.93 7.51 6.42
N CYS A 168 -15.09 8.51 5.54
CA CYS A 168 -13.98 9.18 4.86
C CYS A 168 -13.30 10.21 5.76
N ARG A 169 -14.00 10.79 6.74
CA ARG A 169 -13.41 11.76 7.67
C ARG A 169 -12.37 11.11 8.59
N SER A 170 -12.51 9.83 8.94
CA SER A 170 -11.49 9.08 9.69
C SER A 170 -10.30 8.66 8.82
N MET A 171 -10.50 8.43 7.51
CA MET A 171 -9.44 8.15 6.54
C MET A 171 -8.60 9.40 6.21
N LEU A 172 -9.23 10.60 6.22
CA LEU A 172 -8.56 11.87 5.92
C LEU A 172 -8.00 12.58 7.18
N SER A 173 -8.54 12.29 8.36
CA SER A 173 -8.08 12.87 9.64
C SER A 173 -6.82 12.20 10.20
N LYS A 174 -6.41 11.05 9.67
CA LYS A 174 -5.17 10.39 10.06
C LYS A 174 -4.30 10.21 8.83
N ARG A 175 -3.25 11.04 8.77
CA ARG A 175 -2.00 10.87 8.00
C ARG A 175 -1.99 11.50 6.60
N SER A 176 -0.82 12.04 6.30
CA SER A 176 -0.49 12.83 5.12
C SER A 176 -0.65 12.04 3.82
N PRO A 177 -0.73 12.72 2.65
CA PRO A 177 -0.89 12.08 1.33
C PRO A 177 0.19 11.05 0.95
N SER A 178 1.27 10.94 1.73
CA SER A 178 2.36 9.97 1.54
C SER A 178 2.01 8.53 2.00
N SER A 179 0.88 8.33 2.70
CA SER A 179 0.60 7.05 3.35
C SER A 179 -0.13 6.00 2.49
N TYR A 180 -0.78 6.39 1.39
CA TYR A 180 -1.60 5.45 0.59
C TYR A 180 -0.78 4.50 -0.30
N ALA A 181 0.44 4.87 -0.67
CA ALA A 181 1.36 3.96 -1.36
C ALA A 181 1.89 2.83 -0.45
N ASN A 182 1.81 2.98 0.88
CA ASN A 182 2.48 2.10 1.83
C ASN A 182 1.60 1.02 2.46
N VAL A 183 0.27 1.07 2.29
CA VAL A 183 -0.62 0.02 2.84
C VAL A 183 -0.74 -1.18 1.90
N TRP A 184 -0.68 -0.95 0.58
CA TRP A 184 -0.78 -2.02 -0.42
C TRP A 184 0.52 -2.82 -0.60
N LEU A 185 1.67 -2.22 -0.29
CA LEU A 185 2.99 -2.86 -0.41
C LEU A 185 3.47 -3.56 0.88
N ALA A 186 2.75 -3.43 2.00
CA ALA A 186 3.14 -4.01 3.29
C ALA A 186 2.52 -5.41 3.56
N SER A 187 1.80 -5.99 2.60
CA SER A 187 1.24 -7.36 2.70
C SER A 187 2.01 -8.40 1.86
N ARG A 188 3.29 -8.16 1.54
CA ARG A 188 4.21 -9.16 0.98
C ARG A 188 5.62 -9.02 1.54
#